data_AF-A0A6V7P9M5-F1
#
_entry.id   AF-A0A6V7P9M5-F1
#
_cell.length_a   1.000
_cell.length_b   1.000
_cell.length_c   1.000
_cell.angle_alpha   90.00
_cell.angle_beta   90.00
_cell.angle_gamma   90.00
#
_symmetry.space_group_name_H-M   'P 1'
#
loop_
_entity.id
_entity.type
_entity.pdbx_description
1 polymer ?
#
loop_
_entity_poly.entity_id
_entity_poly.type
_entity_poly.pdbx_seq_one_letter_code
_entity_poly.pdbx_strand_id
1 'polypeptide(L)'
;MLSMRHVLHGAFEQIRERTRWKATSTGRFTLSSAISYLNRQQSSSVNHGISSRTQGICFKIWKLKEVMPRVKLFIWRAVVDALPVGTKLAERISHFEDSCPLCQEQSETRDHLFFHCPLSQQVWFASQVGLRTAQSSLTFVEWLEHSLTMNDFTRFGHTACMCCGPFGRHAMIMFFSTRNFRVRKF
;
A
#
# COMPACT_ATOMS: atom_id res chain seq x y z
N MET A 1 8.70 -1.75 -2.25
CA MET A 1 9.13 -2.89 -1.39
C MET A 1 9.59 -4.04 -2.25
N LEU A 2 10.83 -3.99 -2.74
CA LEU A 2 11.53 -5.16 -3.29
C LEU A 2 11.25 -6.34 -2.36
N SER A 3 10.64 -7.40 -2.89
CA SER A 3 10.34 -8.61 -2.14
C SER A 3 11.66 -9.06 -1.50
N MET A 4 11.68 -9.20 -0.16
CA MET A 4 12.84 -9.73 0.57
C MET A 4 13.37 -11.01 -0.07
N ARG A 5 12.53 -11.78 -0.76
CA ARG A 5 12.91 -12.99 -1.49
C ARG A 5 13.91 -12.75 -2.63
N HIS A 6 13.79 -11.67 -3.41
CA HIS A 6 14.71 -11.41 -4.52
C HIS A 6 16.09 -10.94 -4.03
N VAL A 7 16.13 -10.09 -2.99
CA VAL A 7 17.39 -9.59 -2.41
C VAL A 7 18.20 -10.72 -1.74
N LEU A 8 17.50 -11.67 -1.12
CA LEU A 8 18.14 -12.77 -0.41
C LEU A 8 18.62 -13.90 -1.33
N HIS A 9 18.09 -14.02 -2.55
CA HIS A 9 18.41 -15.13 -3.46
C HIS A 9 19.90 -15.17 -3.86
N GLY A 10 20.56 -14.02 -3.96
CA GLY A 10 22.01 -13.93 -4.24
C GLY A 10 22.91 -14.11 -3.02
N ALA A 11 22.35 -14.02 -1.81
CA ALA A 11 23.08 -14.11 -0.54
C ALA A 11 23.08 -15.53 0.05
N PHE A 12 22.34 -16.46 -0.55
CA PHE A 12 22.35 -17.87 -0.20
C PHE A 12 23.08 -18.69 -1.26
N GLU A 13 23.99 -19.56 -0.83
CA GLU A 13 24.55 -20.61 -1.68
C GLU A 13 23.89 -21.95 -1.39
N GLN A 14 23.60 -22.70 -2.45
CA GLN A 14 23.10 -24.06 -2.35
C GLN A 14 24.28 -25.02 -2.57
N ILE A 15 24.97 -25.36 -1.47
CA ILE A 15 25.93 -26.46 -1.44
C ILE A 15 25.11 -27.71 -1.11
N ARG A 16 25.37 -28.86 -1.78
CA ARG A 16 24.58 -30.12 -1.63
C ARG A 16 24.08 -30.28 -0.18
N GLU A 17 22.75 -30.22 -0.04
CA GLU A 17 21.92 -30.33 1.17
C GLU A 17 21.92 -29.20 2.22
N ARG A 18 22.59 -28.05 2.04
CA ARG A 18 22.47 -26.95 3.01
C ARG A 18 22.60 -25.54 2.41
N THR A 19 21.61 -24.69 2.70
CA THR A 19 21.68 -23.24 2.42
C THR A 19 22.66 -22.56 3.37
N ARG A 20 23.68 -21.88 2.83
CA ARG A 20 24.68 -21.13 3.61
C ARG A 20 24.57 -19.63 3.32
N TRP A 21 24.65 -18.80 4.36
CA TRP A 21 24.66 -17.34 4.22
C TRP A 21 26.03 -16.84 3.76
N LYS A 22 26.12 -16.28 2.54
CA LYS A 22 27.38 -15.83 1.91
C LYS A 22 27.99 -14.61 2.60
N ALA A 23 27.19 -13.78 3.26
CA ALA A 23 27.68 -12.53 3.86
C ALA A 23 28.45 -12.72 5.18
N THR A 24 28.64 -13.96 5.63
CA THR A 24 29.42 -14.26 6.84
C THR A 24 30.27 -15.49 6.59
N SER A 25 31.55 -15.44 6.98
CA SER A 25 32.49 -16.56 6.84
C SER A 25 32.00 -17.84 7.53
N THR A 26 31.27 -17.72 8.65
CA THR A 26 30.68 -18.86 9.38
C THR A 26 29.49 -19.50 8.66
N GLY A 27 28.91 -18.83 7.66
CA GLY A 27 27.75 -19.32 6.93
C GLY A 27 26.42 -19.29 7.68
N ARG A 28 26.40 -18.81 8.93
CA ARG A 28 25.20 -18.71 9.75
C ARG A 28 24.45 -17.41 9.46
N PHE A 29 23.14 -17.51 9.31
CA PHE A 29 22.26 -16.36 9.20
C PHE A 29 21.97 -15.80 10.59
N THR A 30 22.21 -14.51 10.80
CA THR A 30 21.74 -13.77 11.97
C THR A 30 21.12 -12.45 11.52
N LEU A 31 20.20 -11.90 12.33
CA LEU A 31 19.59 -10.61 12.01
C LEU A 31 20.65 -9.50 11.87
N SER A 32 21.66 -9.52 12.74
CA SER A 32 22.78 -8.56 12.69
C SER A 32 23.58 -8.68 11.39
N SER A 33 23.94 -9.90 10.97
CA SER A 33 24.69 -10.08 9.71
C SER A 33 23.86 -9.74 8.48
N ALA A 34 22.55 -9.97 8.51
CA ALA A 34 21.62 -9.55 7.46
C ALA A 34 21.53 -8.03 7.34
N ILE A 35 21.38 -7.32 8.46
CA ILE A 35 21.34 -5.84 8.47
C ILE A 35 22.67 -5.26 7.99
N SER A 36 23.81 -5.77 8.47
CA SER A 36 25.13 -5.32 8.00
C SER A 36 25.33 -5.56 6.51
N TYR A 37 24.83 -6.67 5.97
CA TYR A 37 24.88 -6.96 4.53
C TYR A 37 24.03 -5.98 3.71
N LEU A 38 22.80 -5.72 4.13
CA LEU A 38 21.90 -4.78 3.45
C LEU A 38 22.46 -3.35 3.45
N ASN A 39 23.02 -2.91 4.58
CA ASN A 39 23.63 -1.58 4.69
C ASN A 39 24.88 -1.45 3.80
N ARG A 40 25.67 -2.52 3.63
CA ARG A 40 26.82 -2.53 2.71
C ARG A 40 26.41 -2.41 1.24
N GLN A 41 25.29 -3.02 0.86
CA GLN A 41 24.75 -2.93 -0.50
C GLN A 41 24.10 -1.57 -0.83
N GLN A 42 23.73 -0.77 0.18
CA GLN A 42 23.15 0.56 -0.02
C GLN A 42 24.17 1.63 -0.46
N SER A 43 25.46 1.29 -0.57
CA SER A 43 26.52 2.22 -0.98
C SER A 43 26.43 2.70 -2.44
N SER A 44 25.46 2.22 -3.23
CA SER A 44 25.29 2.61 -4.64
C SER A 44 23.84 2.94 -5.05
N SER A 45 22.89 3.02 -4.11
CA SER A 45 21.45 3.15 -4.43
C SER A 45 20.82 4.35 -3.73
N VAL A 46 20.04 5.12 -4.50
CA VAL A 46 19.20 6.25 -4.08
C VAL A 46 18.55 5.96 -2.72
N ASN A 47 18.62 6.91 -1.79
CA ASN A 47 18.01 6.82 -0.46
C ASN A 47 16.53 6.40 -0.56
N HIS A 48 16.23 5.11 -0.40
CA HIS A 48 14.88 4.56 -0.30
C HIS A 48 14.24 4.80 1.08
N GLY A 49 14.75 5.77 1.84
CA GLY A 49 14.17 6.20 3.10
C GLY A 49 12.82 6.87 2.88
N ILE A 50 11.87 6.58 3.77
CA ILE A 50 10.60 7.33 3.82
C ILE A 50 10.95 8.80 4.10
N SER A 51 10.44 9.72 3.28
CA SER A 51 10.69 11.16 3.49
C SER A 51 10.18 11.62 4.86
N SER A 52 10.78 12.67 5.42
CA SER A 52 10.31 13.28 6.69
C SER A 52 8.84 13.69 6.62
N ARG A 53 8.41 14.22 5.46
CA ARG A 53 7.00 14.53 5.16
C ARG A 53 6.12 13.28 5.26
N THR A 54 6.49 12.21 4.58
CA THR A 54 5.75 10.94 4.59
C THR A 54 5.69 10.33 5.99
N GLN A 55 6.76 10.43 6.77
CA GLN A 55 6.78 9.97 8.17
C GLN A 55 5.81 10.78 9.05
N GLY A 56 5.73 12.10 8.86
CA GLY A 56 4.77 12.97 9.53
C GLY A 56 3.32 12.60 9.22
N ILE A 57 3.00 12.33 7.95
CA ILE A 57 1.68 11.85 7.52
C ILE A 57 1.36 10.51 8.19
N CYS A 58 2.30 9.56 8.19
CA CYS A 58 2.14 8.26 8.83
C CYS A 58 1.84 8.39 10.32
N PHE A 59 2.56 9.27 11.04
CA PHE A 59 2.29 9.52 12.45
C PHE A 59 0.86 10.03 12.69
N LYS A 60 0.38 10.97 11.87
CA LYS A 60 -0.99 11.50 11.94
C LYS A 60 -2.04 10.38 11.74
N ILE A 61 -1.86 9.50 10.75
CA ILE A 61 -2.77 8.37 10.49
C ILE A 61 -2.96 7.49 11.73
N TRP A 62 -1.86 7.17 12.43
CA TRP A 62 -1.92 6.30 13.61
C TRP A 62 -2.62 6.95 14.80
N LYS A 63 -2.63 8.29 14.89
CA LYS A 63 -3.30 9.06 15.95
C LYS A 63 -4.82 9.16 15.81
N LEU A 64 -5.40 8.86 14.64
CA LEU A 64 -6.85 8.91 14.41
C LEU A 64 -7.57 7.86 15.27
N LYS A 65 -8.30 8.23 16.33
CA LYS A 65 -8.84 7.25 17.29
C LYS A 65 -10.06 6.50 16.74
N GLU A 66 -10.83 7.18 15.90
CA GLU A 66 -12.12 6.76 15.36
C GLU A 66 -11.97 5.75 14.19
N VAL A 67 -10.76 5.65 13.64
CA VAL A 67 -10.47 4.88 12.44
C VAL A 67 -9.99 3.46 12.78
N MET A 68 -10.60 2.45 12.16
CA MET A 68 -10.25 1.05 12.40
C MET A 68 -8.78 0.74 12.03
N PRO A 69 -8.08 -0.15 12.75
CA PRO A 69 -6.68 -0.50 12.47
C PRO A 69 -6.43 -0.99 11.03
N ARG A 70 -7.35 -1.77 10.45
CA ARG A 70 -7.23 -2.25 9.06
C ARG A 70 -7.24 -1.11 8.05
N VAL A 71 -8.04 -0.07 8.34
CA VAL A 71 -8.12 1.14 7.54
C VAL A 71 -6.82 1.94 7.64
N LYS A 72 -6.32 2.15 8.85
CA LYS A 72 -5.02 2.82 9.07
C LYS A 72 -3.89 2.12 8.31
N LEU A 73 -3.86 0.79 8.36
CA LEU A 73 -2.84 0.00 7.65
C LEU A 73 -2.94 0.18 6.13
N PHE A 74 -4.17 0.21 5.59
CA PHE A 74 -4.39 0.45 4.17
C PHE A 74 -3.92 1.84 3.75
N ILE A 75 -4.34 2.89 4.47
CA ILE A 75 -3.93 4.27 4.19
C ILE A 75 -2.41 4.41 4.31
N TRP A 76 -1.82 3.83 5.35
CA TRP A 76 -0.38 3.80 5.53
C TRP A 76 0.32 3.16 4.32
N ARG A 77 -0.13 1.98 3.87
CA ARG A 77 0.40 1.32 2.66
C ARG A 77 0.24 2.18 1.42
N ALA A 78 -0.87 2.91 1.28
CA ALA A 78 -1.09 3.84 0.19
C ALA A 78 -0.06 4.98 0.22
N VAL A 79 0.20 5.56 1.39
CA VAL A 79 1.14 6.67 1.58
C VAL A 79 2.58 6.27 1.34
N VAL A 80 3.02 5.12 1.88
CA VAL A 80 4.40 4.62 1.68
C VAL A 80 4.59 3.90 0.33
N ASP A 81 3.62 4.07 -0.57
CA ASP A 81 3.68 3.53 -1.93
C ASP A 81 3.89 2.00 -1.94
N ALA A 82 3.20 1.30 -1.04
CA ALA A 82 3.28 -0.16 -0.85
C ALA A 82 2.01 -0.92 -1.25
N LEU A 83 1.03 -0.26 -1.89
CA LEU A 83 -0.12 -0.93 -2.47
C LEU A 83 0.30 -1.78 -3.69
N PRO A 84 -0.27 -2.99 -3.86
CA PRO A 84 -0.03 -3.84 -5.02
C PRO A 84 -0.89 -3.37 -6.21
N VAL A 85 -0.60 -2.18 -6.72
CA VAL A 85 -1.24 -1.65 -7.95
C VAL A 85 -0.59 -2.25 -9.18
N GLY A 86 -1.34 -2.40 -10.27
CA GLY A 86 -0.93 -3.05 -11.51
C GLY A 86 0.41 -2.55 -12.05
N THR A 87 0.63 -1.24 -12.06
CA THR A 87 1.91 -0.65 -12.51
C THR A 87 3.12 -1.17 -11.71
N LYS A 88 3.00 -1.35 -10.39
CA LYS A 88 4.08 -1.90 -9.55
C LYS A 88 4.23 -3.40 -9.64
N LEU A 89 3.17 -4.10 -10.00
CA LEU A 89 3.22 -5.54 -10.24
C LEU A 89 3.93 -5.79 -11.58
N ALA A 90 3.64 -4.99 -12.61
CA ALA A 90 4.31 -5.04 -13.90
C ALA A 90 5.82 -4.75 -13.84
N GLU A 91 6.27 -3.91 -12.91
CA GLU A 91 7.71 -3.71 -12.64
C GLU A 91 8.45 -4.98 -12.20
N ARG A 92 7.75 -5.98 -11.65
CA ARG A 92 8.35 -7.15 -10.98
C ARG A 92 7.99 -8.48 -11.61
N ILE A 93 6.86 -8.53 -12.33
CA ILE A 93 6.31 -9.72 -12.95
C ILE A 93 6.24 -9.44 -14.45
N SER A 94 7.02 -10.17 -15.23
CA SER A 94 6.99 -10.06 -16.69
C SER A 94 5.61 -10.42 -17.23
N HIS A 95 5.17 -9.69 -18.27
CA HIS A 95 3.86 -9.87 -18.92
C HIS A 95 2.65 -9.67 -17.99
N PHE A 96 2.80 -8.93 -16.90
CA PHE A 96 1.65 -8.53 -16.09
C PHE A 96 0.89 -7.41 -16.79
N GLU A 97 -0.43 -7.58 -16.94
CA GLU A 97 -1.31 -6.54 -17.46
C GLU A 97 -1.55 -5.50 -16.37
N ASP A 98 -1.09 -4.28 -16.59
CA ASP A 98 -1.18 -3.19 -15.62
C ASP A 98 -2.48 -2.39 -15.73
N SER A 99 -3.43 -2.81 -16.55
CA SER A 99 -4.71 -2.12 -16.76
C SER A 99 -5.52 -2.05 -15.46
N CYS A 100 -6.24 -0.93 -15.28
CA CYS A 100 -7.12 -0.74 -14.13
C CYS A 100 -8.23 -1.79 -14.13
N PRO A 101 -8.40 -2.60 -13.08
CA PRO A 101 -9.42 -3.65 -13.05
C PRO A 101 -10.85 -3.09 -13.01
N LEU A 102 -11.00 -1.80 -12.75
CA LEU A 102 -12.30 -1.12 -12.64
C LEU A 102 -12.77 -0.57 -13.99
N CYS A 103 -11.94 0.24 -14.65
CA CYS A 103 -12.32 0.87 -15.93
C CYS A 103 -11.67 0.23 -17.15
N GLN A 104 -10.58 -0.54 -16.99
CA GLN A 104 -9.83 -1.18 -18.09
C GLN A 104 -9.28 -0.22 -19.17
N GLU A 105 -9.34 1.10 -18.94
CA GLU A 105 -8.96 2.12 -19.93
C GLU A 105 -7.54 2.67 -19.73
N GLN A 106 -7.03 2.66 -18.50
CA GLN A 106 -5.73 3.24 -18.13
C GLN A 106 -4.99 2.31 -17.18
N SER A 107 -3.66 2.46 -17.09
CA SER A 107 -2.85 1.71 -16.13
C SER A 107 -3.26 1.99 -14.68
N GLU A 108 -3.34 0.92 -13.88
CA GLU A 108 -3.62 0.94 -12.45
C GLU A 108 -2.44 1.58 -11.69
N THR A 109 -2.53 2.88 -11.47
CA THR A 109 -1.72 3.61 -10.51
C THR A 109 -2.51 3.88 -9.25
N ARG A 110 -1.83 4.22 -8.15
CA ARG A 110 -2.49 4.67 -6.91
C ARG A 110 -3.43 5.84 -7.19
N ASP A 111 -2.94 6.88 -7.85
CA ASP A 111 -3.71 8.10 -8.10
C ASP A 111 -4.86 7.86 -9.08
N HIS A 112 -4.66 7.01 -10.10
CA HIS A 112 -5.77 6.57 -10.96
C HIS A 112 -6.83 5.81 -10.15
N LEU A 113 -6.43 4.79 -9.39
CA LEU A 113 -7.34 3.97 -8.60
C LEU A 113 -8.16 4.80 -7.60
N PHE A 114 -7.58 5.85 -7.01
CA PHE A 114 -8.31 6.69 -6.06
C PHE A 114 -9.05 7.86 -6.70
N PHE A 115 -8.52 8.55 -7.72
CA PHE A 115 -9.08 9.83 -8.17
C PHE A 115 -9.40 9.94 -9.66
N HIS A 116 -8.67 9.25 -10.54
CA HIS A 116 -8.89 9.40 -11.99
C HIS A 116 -9.79 8.31 -12.57
N CYS A 117 -9.91 7.14 -11.92
CA CYS A 117 -10.77 6.07 -12.37
C CYS A 117 -12.24 6.52 -12.32
N PRO A 118 -13.00 6.50 -13.44
CA PRO A 118 -14.39 6.96 -13.47
C PRO A 118 -15.28 6.31 -12.40
N LEU A 119 -15.10 5.01 -12.14
CA LEU A 119 -15.83 4.31 -11.09
C LEU A 119 -15.47 4.81 -9.69
N SER A 120 -14.18 5.04 -9.42
CA SER A 120 -13.76 5.62 -8.13
C SER A 120 -14.28 7.03 -7.93
N GLN A 121 -14.36 7.84 -8.99
CA GLN A 121 -14.96 9.18 -8.93
C GLN A 121 -16.44 9.13 -8.53
N GLN A 122 -17.19 8.18 -9.12
CA GLN A 122 -18.60 7.97 -8.76
C GLN A 122 -18.74 7.54 -7.30
N VAL A 123 -17.87 6.64 -6.82
CA VAL A 123 -17.85 6.21 -5.42
C VAL A 123 -17.58 7.39 -4.47
N TRP A 124 -16.59 8.23 -4.78
CA TRP A 124 -16.29 9.41 -3.98
C TRP A 124 -17.44 10.39 -3.94
N PHE A 125 -18.09 10.62 -5.08
CA PHE A 125 -19.23 11.50 -5.20
C PHE A 125 -20.45 10.99 -4.42
N ALA A 126 -20.69 9.67 -4.45
CA ALA A 126 -21.79 9.03 -3.72
C ALA A 126 -21.51 8.83 -2.22
N SER A 127 -20.25 8.96 -1.79
CA SER A 127 -19.88 8.86 -0.38
C SER A 127 -20.34 10.07 0.43
N GLN A 128 -20.31 9.97 1.75
CA GLN A 128 -20.64 11.09 2.64
C GLN A 128 -19.64 12.26 2.56
N VAL A 129 -18.48 12.02 1.95
CA VAL A 129 -17.48 13.06 1.66
C VAL A 129 -17.94 13.91 0.47
N GLY A 130 -18.74 13.34 -0.45
CA GLY A 130 -19.28 14.04 -1.62
C GLY A 130 -18.20 14.59 -2.56
N LEU A 131 -17.04 13.94 -2.59
CA LEU A 131 -15.85 14.49 -3.21
C LEU A 131 -15.93 14.39 -4.75
N ARG A 132 -15.73 15.51 -5.43
CA ARG A 132 -15.63 15.59 -6.90
C ARG A 132 -14.17 15.58 -7.32
N THR A 133 -13.61 14.38 -7.50
CA THR A 133 -12.17 14.19 -7.77
C THR A 133 -11.78 14.46 -9.23
N ALA A 134 -12.76 14.56 -10.14
CA ALA A 134 -12.52 14.90 -11.55
C ALA A 134 -11.86 16.28 -11.75
N GLN A 135 -11.96 17.17 -10.75
CA GLN A 135 -11.44 18.53 -10.80
C GLN A 135 -10.16 18.72 -9.97
N SER A 136 -9.71 17.70 -9.24
CA SER A 136 -8.53 17.82 -8.38
C SER A 136 -7.26 17.48 -9.16
N SER A 137 -6.30 18.41 -9.16
CA SER A 137 -4.92 18.16 -9.62
C SER A 137 -4.03 17.52 -8.55
N LEU A 138 -4.55 17.29 -7.35
CA LEU A 138 -3.80 16.75 -6.22
C LEU A 138 -3.58 15.24 -6.34
N THR A 139 -2.39 14.79 -5.98
CA THR A 139 -2.12 13.36 -5.77
C THR A 139 -2.85 12.82 -4.54
N PHE A 140 -2.99 11.50 -4.43
CA PHE A 140 -3.57 10.85 -3.25
C PHE A 140 -2.89 11.28 -1.95
N VAL A 141 -1.57 11.40 -1.95
CA VAL A 141 -0.79 11.74 -0.75
C VAL A 141 -1.02 13.20 -0.35
N GLU A 142 -1.04 14.12 -1.31
CA GLU A 142 -1.30 15.55 -1.05
C GLU A 142 -2.72 15.77 -0.53
N TRP A 143 -3.70 15.14 -1.18
CA TRP A 143 -5.09 15.20 -0.72
C TRP A 143 -5.24 14.63 0.69
N LEU A 144 -4.60 13.50 1.00
CA LEU A 144 -4.69 12.89 2.31
C LEU A 144 -4.06 13.78 3.37
N GLU A 145 -2.89 14.35 3.09
CA GLU A 145 -2.23 15.27 4.00
C GLU A 145 -3.12 16.47 4.32
N HIS A 146 -3.76 17.06 3.31
CA HIS A 146 -4.72 18.16 3.48
C HIS A 146 -5.94 17.72 4.29
N SER A 147 -6.50 16.54 4.00
CA SER A 147 -7.66 16.00 4.71
C SER A 147 -7.37 15.72 6.19
N LEU A 148 -6.16 15.26 6.50
CA LEU A 148 -5.71 15.05 7.87
C LEU A 148 -5.49 16.37 8.63
N THR A 149 -5.12 17.46 7.94
CA THR A 149 -5.01 18.79 8.57
C THR A 149 -6.37 19.42 8.86
N MET A 150 -7.37 19.18 8.00
CA MET A 150 -8.72 19.72 8.18
C MET A 150 -9.59 18.91 9.16
N ASN A 151 -9.07 17.78 9.66
CA ASN A 151 -9.78 16.84 10.54
C ASN A 151 -11.08 16.25 9.93
N ASP A 152 -11.21 16.32 8.60
CA ASP A 152 -12.35 15.79 7.83
C ASP A 152 -12.38 14.26 7.78
N PHE A 153 -11.31 13.60 8.27
CA PHE A 153 -11.16 12.15 8.20
C PHE A 153 -12.22 11.37 9.01
N THR A 154 -12.93 12.03 9.92
CA THR A 154 -14.03 11.43 10.71
C THR A 154 -15.27 11.13 9.87
N ARG A 155 -15.45 11.79 8.71
CA ARG A 155 -16.63 11.60 7.82
C ARG A 155 -16.57 10.36 6.95
N PHE A 156 -15.42 9.71 6.85
CA PHE A 156 -15.24 8.52 6.01
C PHE A 156 -15.95 7.27 6.58
N GLY A 157 -16.33 7.29 7.87
CA GLY A 157 -16.74 6.12 8.65
C GLY A 157 -18.11 5.49 8.38
N HIS A 158 -18.97 6.11 7.56
CA HIS A 158 -20.41 5.78 7.53
C HIS A 158 -20.99 5.37 6.17
N THR A 159 -20.16 5.06 5.17
CA THR A 159 -20.68 4.67 3.83
C THR A 159 -20.96 3.16 3.77
N ALA A 160 -22.20 2.80 3.41
CA ALA A 160 -22.74 1.45 3.44
C ALA A 160 -22.09 0.50 2.41
N CYS A 161 -22.07 -0.79 2.79
CA CYS A 161 -21.63 -1.92 1.99
C CYS A 161 -22.51 -2.12 0.73
N MET A 162 -21.92 -1.88 -0.44
CA MET A 162 -22.29 -2.47 -1.74
C MET A 162 -20.95 -2.59 -2.49
N CYS A 163 -20.39 -3.73 -2.88
CA CYS A 163 -20.93 -5.03 -3.28
C CYS A 163 -19.93 -6.12 -2.89
N CYS A 164 -20.39 -7.21 -2.25
CA CYS A 164 -19.65 -8.47 -2.30
C CYS A 164 -19.91 -9.11 -3.68
N GLY A 165 -19.01 -8.90 -4.63
CA GLY A 165 -19.00 -9.65 -5.89
C GLY A 165 -18.35 -11.03 -5.71
N PRO A 166 -18.84 -12.09 -6.38
CA PRO A 166 -18.43 -13.49 -6.15
C PRO A 166 -17.05 -13.88 -6.73
N PHE A 167 -16.26 -12.95 -7.26
CA PHE A 167 -15.00 -13.27 -7.94
C PHE A 167 -13.81 -12.72 -7.16
N GLY A 168 -13.12 -13.59 -6.43
CA GLY A 168 -11.99 -13.30 -5.54
C GLY A 168 -10.70 -12.78 -6.20
N ARG A 169 -10.80 -11.83 -7.13
CA ARG A 169 -9.67 -11.09 -7.72
C ARG A 169 -9.87 -9.56 -7.70
N HIS A 170 -10.98 -9.06 -7.17
CA HIS A 170 -11.34 -7.65 -7.30
C HIS A 170 -10.73 -6.79 -6.20
N ALA A 171 -10.11 -5.71 -6.67
CA ALA A 171 -9.52 -4.61 -5.92
C ALA A 171 -10.29 -4.32 -4.63
N MET A 172 -9.56 -4.34 -3.53
CA MET A 172 -10.05 -3.99 -2.21
C MET A 172 -10.27 -2.46 -2.15
N ILE A 173 -11.32 -1.95 -2.80
CA ILE A 173 -11.84 -0.60 -2.51
C ILE A 173 -12.54 -0.72 -1.15
N MET A 174 -11.76 -0.55 -0.08
CA MET A 174 -12.30 -0.53 1.27
C MET A 174 -13.07 0.77 1.48
N PHE A 175 -14.39 0.67 1.46
CA PHE A 175 -15.27 1.60 2.13
C PHE A 175 -14.94 1.55 3.63
N PHE A 176 -14.56 2.68 4.21
CA PHE A 176 -14.19 2.80 5.61
C PHE A 176 -15.45 2.69 6.49
N SER A 177 -15.83 1.48 6.89
CA SER A 177 -16.91 1.29 7.86
C SER A 177 -16.35 1.38 9.29
N THR A 178 -16.80 2.33 10.09
CA THR A 178 -16.47 2.44 11.52
C THR A 178 -17.66 2.01 12.37
N ARG A 179 -18.02 0.72 12.37
CA ARG A 179 -18.82 0.12 13.46
C ARG A 179 -18.39 -1.32 13.76
N ASN A 180 -18.35 -1.62 15.06
CA ASN A 180 -18.01 -2.91 15.66
C ASN A 180 -18.72 -4.09 14.98
N PHE A 181 -18.00 -4.89 14.19
CA PHE A 181 -18.46 -6.20 13.78
C PHE A 181 -18.27 -7.17 14.95
N ARG A 182 -19.31 -7.31 15.77
CA ARG A 182 -19.39 -8.38 16.77
C ARG A 182 -19.52 -9.69 16.00
N VAL A 183 -18.42 -10.40 15.81
CA VAL A 183 -18.41 -11.75 15.23
C VAL A 183 -19.25 -12.63 16.17
N ARG A 184 -20.49 -12.96 15.76
CA ARG A 184 -21.19 -14.09 16.36
C ARG A 184 -20.42 -15.33 15.96
N LYS A 185 -19.81 -15.99 16.95
CA LYS A 185 -19.29 -17.34 16.81
C LYS A 185 -20.45 -18.25 16.40
N PHE A 186 -20.30 -18.94 15.29
CA PHE A 186 -20.92 -20.24 15.11
C PHE A 186 -19.94 -21.29 15.61
#